data_AF-A0A3D5YGR4-F1
#
_entry.id   AF-A0A3D5YGR4-F1
#
_cell.length_a   1.000
_cell.length_b   1.000
_cell.length_c   1.000
_cell.angle_alpha   90.00
_cell.angle_beta   90.00
_cell.angle_gamma   90.00
#
_symmetry.space_group_name_H-M   'P 1'
#
loop_
_entity.id
_entity.type
_entity.pdbx_description
1 polymer ?
#
loop_
_entity_poly.entity_id
_entity_poly.type
_entity_poly.pdbx_seq_one_letter_code
_entity_poly.pdbx_strand_id
1 'polypeptide(L)'
;MPGVAGIGPKKASDLIKQYGNLDQIYAHIDDLSPDIKQKLIEQREVAYMSRKLVDLCMIPDFSTILSDLKCTIDFDKYNEVLVRDLHFASLEKTLHEMKKKFFMPQQTSLF
;
A
#
# COMPACT_ATOMS: atom_id res chain seq x y z
N MET A 1 7.66 9.59 -6.52
CA MET A 1 6.97 10.89 -6.46
C MET A 1 8.01 11.99 -6.31
N PRO A 2 7.90 13.13 -7.02
CA PRO A 2 8.87 14.20 -6.92
C PRO A 2 8.65 14.98 -5.61
N GLY A 3 9.45 14.69 -4.59
CA GLY A 3 9.53 15.50 -3.37
C GLY A 3 10.32 16.79 -3.62
N VAL A 4 10.70 17.49 -2.55
CA VAL A 4 11.52 18.70 -2.63
C VAL A 4 12.94 18.36 -3.08
N ALA A 5 13.35 18.87 -4.24
CA ALA A 5 14.67 18.64 -4.79
C ALA A 5 15.76 19.14 -3.82
N GLY A 6 16.77 18.29 -3.57
CA GLY A 6 17.84 18.57 -2.62
C GLY A 6 17.53 18.20 -1.16
N ILE A 7 16.32 17.72 -0.85
CA ILE A 7 15.96 17.11 0.44
C ILE A 7 15.70 15.61 0.23
N GLY A 8 16.75 14.80 0.44
CA GLY A 8 16.67 13.35 0.34
C GLY A 8 16.01 12.68 1.55
N PRO A 9 15.77 11.34 1.50
CA PRO A 9 15.03 10.59 2.51
C PRO A 9 15.55 10.75 3.94
N LYS A 10 16.87 10.80 4.11
CA LYS A 10 17.51 10.99 5.43
C LYS A 10 17.15 12.34 6.04
N LYS A 11 17.38 13.43 5.30
CA LYS A 11 17.04 14.80 5.73
C LYS A 11 15.53 14.95 5.96
N ALA A 12 14.71 14.41 5.07
CA ALA A 12 13.25 14.42 5.22
C ALA A 12 12.81 13.70 6.50
N SER A 13 13.37 12.51 6.78
CA SER A 13 13.09 11.77 8.00
C SER A 13 13.53 12.53 9.25
N ASP A 14 14.68 13.22 9.22
CA ASP A 14 15.18 13.96 10.37
C ASP A 14 14.26 15.16 10.68
N LEU A 15 13.83 15.90 9.64
CA LEU A 15 12.87 16.99 9.78
C LEU A 15 11.52 16.52 10.34
N ILE A 16 10.99 15.40 9.83
CA ILE A 16 9.72 14.85 10.31
C ILE A 16 9.85 14.34 11.75
N LYS A 17 10.98 13.74 12.14
CA LYS A 17 11.21 13.35 13.54
C LYS A 17 11.28 14.56 14.48
N GLN A 18 11.86 15.66 14.03
CA GLN A 18 12.03 16.86 14.83
C GLN A 18 10.74 17.68 14.98
N TYR A 19 10.00 17.87 13.88
CA TYR A 19 8.84 18.76 13.85
C TYR A 19 7.49 18.02 13.74
N GLY A 20 7.51 16.72 13.50
CA GLY A 20 6.32 15.85 13.48
C GLY A 20 5.68 15.70 12.10
N ASN A 21 5.35 16.80 11.41
CA ASN A 21 4.71 16.73 10.09
C ASN A 21 5.07 17.92 9.19
N LEU A 22 4.65 17.86 7.93
CA LEU A 22 4.97 18.87 6.92
C LEU A 22 4.48 20.28 7.31
N ASP A 23 3.28 20.40 7.91
CA ASP A 23 2.74 21.70 8.33
C ASP A 23 3.57 22.32 9.46
N GLN A 24 3.99 21.48 10.42
CA GLN A 24 4.85 21.92 11.51
C GLN A 24 6.25 22.32 11.05
N ILE A 25 6.79 21.67 10.01
CA ILE A 25 8.05 22.07 9.37
C ILE A 25 7.91 23.49 8.78
N TYR A 26 6.79 23.78 8.10
CA TYR A 26 6.54 25.13 7.56
C TYR A 26 6.22 26.17 8.64
N ALA A 27 5.63 25.77 9.78
CA ALA A 27 5.39 26.67 10.91
C ALA A 27 6.70 27.13 11.58
N HIS A 28 7.73 26.29 11.55
CA HIS A 28 9.07 26.57 12.11
C HIS A 28 10.11 26.82 10.99
N ILE A 29 9.66 27.30 9.82
CA ILE A 29 10.54 27.43 8.65
C ILE A 29 11.74 28.37 8.92
N ASP A 30 11.58 29.33 9.82
CA ASP A 30 12.62 30.29 10.19
C ASP A 30 13.72 29.70 11.09
N ASP A 31 13.45 28.59 11.77
CA ASP A 31 14.41 27.88 12.63
C ASP A 31 15.29 26.89 11.84
N LEU A 32 14.99 26.69 10.56
CA LEU A 32 15.73 25.78 9.68
C LEU A 32 17.00 26.41 9.13
N SER A 33 17.95 25.56 8.72
CA SER A 33 19.16 26.04 8.04
C SER A 33 18.82 26.76 6.73
N PRO A 34 19.57 27.80 6.33
CA PRO A 34 19.25 28.62 5.16
C PRO A 34 19.06 27.82 3.86
N ASP A 35 19.87 26.78 3.65
CA ASP A 35 19.78 25.89 2.48
C ASP A 35 18.45 25.10 2.44
N ILE A 36 18.02 24.57 3.59
CA ILE A 36 16.78 23.78 3.68
C ILE A 36 15.57 24.71 3.58
N LYS A 37 15.60 25.84 4.29
CA LYS A 37 14.56 26.87 4.25
C LYS A 37 14.28 27.32 2.81
N GLN A 38 15.33 27.69 2.07
CA GLN A 38 15.19 28.15 0.69
C GLN A 38 14.52 27.10 -0.20
N LYS A 39 14.99 25.84 -0.14
CA LYS A 39 14.44 24.73 -0.92
C LYS A 39 12.96 24.47 -0.62
N LEU A 40 12.59 24.51 0.66
CA LEU A 40 11.20 24.29 1.09
C LEU A 40 10.27 25.43 0.67
N ILE A 41 10.75 26.68 0.68
CA ILE A 41 9.96 27.84 0.25
C ILE A 41 9.75 27.81 -1.28
N GLU A 42 10.81 27.62 -2.05
CA GLU A 42 10.75 27.58 -3.53
C GLU A 42 9.88 26.44 -4.06
N GLN A 43 9.83 25.31 -3.35
CA GLN A 43 9.15 24.09 -3.79
C GLN A 43 7.96 23.72 -2.89
N ARG A 44 7.36 24.71 -2.23
CA ARG A 44 6.23 24.49 -1.30
C ARG A 44 5.08 23.74 -1.94
N GLU A 45 4.64 24.17 -3.11
CA GLU A 45 3.53 23.53 -3.83
C GLU A 45 3.83 22.07 -4.17
N VAL A 46 5.08 21.76 -4.55
CA VAL A 46 5.50 20.38 -4.87
C VAL A 46 5.53 19.51 -3.61
N ALA A 47 5.95 20.05 -2.47
CA ALA A 47 5.95 19.33 -1.19
C ALA A 47 4.51 18.94 -0.77
N TYR A 48 3.59 19.90 -0.82
CA TYR A 48 2.17 19.68 -0.48
C TYR A 48 1.45 18.78 -1.49
N MET A 49 1.77 18.91 -2.79
CA MET A 49 1.24 18.02 -3.81
C MET A 49 1.70 16.57 -3.59
N SER A 50 2.98 16.37 -3.29
CA SER A 50 3.51 15.04 -2.93
C SER A 50 2.81 14.44 -1.71
N ARG A 51 2.53 15.25 -0.68
CA ARG A 51 1.73 14.81 0.48
C ARG A 51 0.34 14.36 0.05
N LYS A 52 -0.38 15.17 -0.72
CA LYS A 52 -1.73 14.84 -1.19
C LYS A 52 -1.78 13.55 -2.01
N LEU A 53 -0.74 13.26 -2.79
CA LEU A 53 -0.68 12.03 -3.59
C LEU A 53 -0.44 10.76 -2.76
N VAL A 54 0.22 10.88 -1.61
CA VAL A 54 0.47 9.74 -0.71
C VAL A 54 -0.60 9.59 0.36
N ASP A 55 -1.39 10.64 0.61
CA ASP A 55 -2.50 10.59 1.54
C ASP A 55 -3.50 9.52 1.07
N LEU A 56 -3.70 8.52 1.91
CA LEU A 56 -4.69 7.47 1.65
C LEU A 56 -6.07 8.12 1.67
N CYS A 57 -6.83 8.01 0.58
CA CYS A 57 -8.22 8.44 0.58
C CYS A 57 -9.02 7.51 1.52
N MET A 58 -9.32 7.99 2.73
CA MET A 58 -10.14 7.27 3.71
C MET A 58 -11.65 7.40 3.46
N ILE A 59 -12.05 8.09 2.39
CA ILE A 59 -13.45 8.28 2.00
C ILE A 59 -13.73 7.58 0.68
N PRO A 60 -13.56 6.25 0.57
CA PRO A 60 -14.28 5.57 -0.47
C PRO A 60 -15.72 5.41 0.03
N ASP A 61 -16.69 5.94 -0.71
CA ASP A 61 -18.12 5.67 -0.51
C ASP A 61 -18.40 4.18 -0.81
N PHE A 62 -17.98 3.30 0.10
CA PHE A 62 -18.30 1.89 0.05
C PHE A 62 -19.61 1.67 0.79
N SER A 63 -20.65 1.33 0.04
CA SER A 63 -21.92 0.82 0.59
C SER A 63 -21.81 -0.63 1.09
N THR A 64 -20.72 -1.32 0.75
CA THR A 64 -20.49 -2.74 1.04
C THR A 64 -19.96 -2.93 2.46
N ILE A 65 -20.61 -3.78 3.23
CA ILE A 65 -20.18 -4.16 4.57
C ILE A 65 -19.42 -5.49 4.53
N LEU A 66 -18.60 -5.77 5.55
CA LEU A 66 -17.73 -6.97 5.58
C LEU A 66 -18.52 -8.29 5.40
N SER A 67 -19.78 -8.33 5.82
CA SER A 67 -20.67 -9.48 5.63
C SER A 67 -21.01 -9.78 4.16
N ASP A 68 -20.92 -8.79 3.29
CA ASP A 68 -21.18 -8.92 1.85
C ASP A 68 -19.98 -9.51 1.10
N LEU A 69 -18.79 -9.46 1.72
CA LEU A 69 -17.54 -9.97 1.15
C LEU A 69 -17.33 -11.48 1.42
N LYS A 70 -18.38 -12.21 1.80
CA LYS A 70 -18.32 -13.67 1.93
C LYS A 70 -18.00 -14.29 0.58
N CYS A 71 -16.80 -14.84 0.46
CA CYS A 71 -16.36 -15.55 -0.74
C CYS A 71 -16.34 -17.06 -0.47
N THR A 72 -17.15 -17.80 -1.21
CA THR A 72 -17.07 -19.26 -1.28
C THR A 72 -16.15 -19.66 -2.42
N ILE A 73 -15.12 -20.45 -2.13
CA ILE A 73 -14.17 -20.91 -3.14
C ILE A 73 -14.70 -22.16 -3.81
N ASP A 74 -14.91 -22.09 -5.12
CA ASP A 74 -15.29 -23.22 -5.97
C ASP A 74 -14.12 -23.59 -6.89
N PHE A 75 -13.30 -24.53 -6.41
CA PHE A 75 -12.12 -24.99 -7.16
C PHE A 75 -12.49 -25.76 -8.44
N ASP A 76 -13.68 -26.36 -8.50
CA ASP A 76 -14.10 -27.12 -9.67
C ASP A 76 -14.49 -26.16 -10.80
N LYS A 77 -15.25 -25.10 -10.47
CA LYS A 77 -15.52 -23.99 -11.38
C LYS A 77 -14.25 -23.28 -11.85
N TYR A 78 -13.26 -23.09 -10.98
CA TYR A 78 -12.00 -22.47 -11.36
C TYR A 78 -11.17 -23.34 -12.30
N ASN A 79 -11.16 -24.66 -12.11
CA ASN A 79 -10.49 -25.56 -13.05
C ASN A 79 -11.19 -25.56 -14.41
N GLU A 80 -12.52 -25.55 -14.45
CA GLU A 80 -13.26 -25.43 -15.69
C GLU A 80 -12.89 -24.15 -16.46
N VAL A 81 -13.04 -22.98 -15.83
CA VAL A 81 -12.80 -21.71 -16.53
C VAL A 81 -11.32 -21.46 -16.80
N LEU A 82 -10.44 -21.58 -15.79
CA LEU A 82 -9.04 -21.17 -15.94
C LEU A 82 -8.24 -22.19 -16.75
N VAL A 83 -8.45 -23.49 -16.53
CA VAL A 83 -7.64 -24.55 -17.16
C VAL A 83 -8.26 -25.02 -18.46
N ARG A 84 -9.58 -25.25 -18.52
CA ARG A 84 -10.21 -25.80 -19.73
C ARG A 84 -10.55 -24.70 -20.74
N ASP A 85 -11.21 -23.63 -20.32
CA ASP A 85 -11.68 -22.59 -21.26
C ASP A 85 -10.57 -21.59 -21.62
N LEU A 86 -9.76 -21.19 -20.64
CA LEU A 86 -8.68 -20.21 -20.83
C LEU A 86 -7.31 -20.85 -21.02
N HIS A 87 -7.22 -22.17 -20.99
CA HIS A 87 -6.00 -22.94 -21.26
C HIS A 87 -4.78 -22.60 -20.37
N PHE A 88 -4.99 -22.10 -19.15
CA PHE A 88 -3.92 -21.89 -18.18
C PHE A 88 -3.49 -23.20 -17.50
N ALA A 89 -2.91 -24.11 -18.28
CA ALA A 89 -2.54 -25.46 -17.83
C ALA A 89 -1.60 -25.49 -16.60
N SER A 90 -0.74 -24.48 -16.43
CA SER A 90 0.15 -24.40 -15.26
C SER A 90 -0.59 -24.19 -13.94
N LEU A 91 -1.82 -23.65 -13.98
CA LEU A 91 -2.62 -23.39 -12.79
C LEU A 91 -3.31 -24.64 -12.23
N GLU A 92 -3.45 -25.72 -13.01
CA GLU A 92 -4.13 -26.95 -12.58
C GLU A 92 -3.51 -27.52 -11.30
N LYS A 93 -2.17 -27.63 -11.28
CA LYS A 93 -1.43 -28.12 -10.12
C LYS A 93 -1.61 -27.21 -8.91
N THR A 94 -1.55 -25.89 -9.11
CA THR A 94 -1.73 -24.89 -8.05
C THR A 94 -3.14 -24.94 -7.47
N LEU A 95 -4.18 -25.05 -8.31
CA LEU A 95 -5.57 -25.17 -7.88
C LEU A 95 -5.80 -26.47 -7.09
N HIS A 96 -5.20 -27.58 -7.53
CA HIS A 96 -5.27 -28.85 -6.82
C HIS A 96 -4.62 -28.80 -5.43
N GLU A 97 -3.40 -28.24 -5.34
CA GLU A 97 -2.68 -28.07 -4.07
C GLU A 97 -3.44 -27.13 -3.12
N MET A 98 -4.01 -26.03 -3.64
CA MET A 98 -4.84 -25.13 -2.86
C MET A 98 -6.12 -25.82 -2.36
N LYS A 99 -6.84 -26.55 -3.21
CA LYS A 99 -8.03 -27.33 -2.81
C LYS A 99 -7.70 -28.26 -1.66
N LYS A 100 -6.56 -28.97 -1.73
CA LYS A 100 -6.08 -29.83 -0.66
C LYS A 100 -5.81 -29.06 0.63
N LYS A 101 -5.13 -27.92 0.57
CA LYS A 101 -4.79 -27.10 1.76
C LYS A 101 -6.01 -26.52 2.47
N PHE A 102 -7.05 -26.15 1.73
CA PHE A 102 -8.26 -25.53 2.29
C PHE A 102 -9.27 -26.54 2.83
N PHE A 103 -9.32 -27.76 2.27
CA PHE A 103 -10.35 -28.75 2.61
C PHE A 103 -9.86 -30.02 3.29
N MET A 104 -8.54 -30.29 3.32
CA MET A 104 -8.01 -31.40 4.12
C MET A 104 -7.47 -30.90 5.46
N PRO A 105 -7.79 -31.58 6.59
CA PRO A 105 -7.12 -31.30 7.85
C PRO A 105 -5.63 -31.56 7.66
N GLN A 106 -4.79 -30.55 7.93
CA GLN A 106 -3.37 -30.82 8.07
C GLN A 106 -3.21 -31.72 9.28
N GLN A 107 -2.49 -32.85 9.15
CA GLN A 107 -2.04 -33.62 10.31
C GLN A 107 -1.27 -32.66 11.22
N THR A 108 -1.95 -32.18 12.27
CA THR A 108 -1.29 -31.66 13.45
C THR A 108 -0.86 -32.91 14.21
N SER A 109 0.28 -33.48 13.81
CA SER A 109 0.90 -34.55 14.59
C SER A 109 1.12 -34.02 16.00
N LEU A 110 0.56 -34.75 16.97
CA LEU A 110 0.73 -34.53 18.39
C LEU A 110 2.05 -35.17 18.84
N PHE A 111 3.16 -34.69 18.28
CA PHE A 111 4.53 -34.89 18.76
C PHE A 111 5.33 -33.63 18.43
#